data_AF-A0A916QTG9-F1
#
_entry.id   AF-A0A916QTG9-F1
#
_cell.length_a   1.000
_cell.length_b   1.000
_cell.length_c   1.000
_cell.angle_alpha   90.00
_cell.angle_beta   90.00
_cell.angle_gamma   90.00
#
_symmetry.space_group_name_H-M   'P 1'
#
loop_
_entity.id
_entity.type
_entity.pdbx_description
1 polymer ?
#
loop_
_entity_poly.entity_id
_entity_poly.type
_entity_poly.pdbx_seq_one_letter_code
_entity_poly.pdbx_strand_id
1 'polypeptide(L)'
;MVNTAFEPFKVKLNKTLTKKKITVLQINLGKRCNLACTHCHVEASPKRTEELSPEICEQLIELINKFPQIQTVDLTGGARK
;
A
#
# COMPACT_ATOMS: atom_id res chain seq x y z
N MET A 1 -26.45 -29.08 23.37
CA MET A 1 -25.37 -28.11 23.69
C MET A 1 -24.10 -28.63 23.03
N VAL A 2 -23.62 -28.00 21.96
CA VAL A 2 -22.37 -28.43 21.31
C VAL A 2 -21.22 -27.72 22.00
N ASN A 3 -20.47 -28.45 22.81
CA ASN A 3 -19.25 -27.96 23.45
C ASN A 3 -18.16 -27.87 22.37
N THR A 4 -18.00 -26.70 21.77
CA THR A 4 -17.01 -26.49 20.71
C THR A 4 -15.72 -26.04 21.36
N ALA A 5 -14.91 -27.01 21.81
CA ALA A 5 -13.56 -26.72 22.26
C ALA A 5 -12.72 -26.32 21.03
N PHE A 6 -12.43 -25.03 20.90
CA PHE A 6 -11.55 -24.53 19.84
C PHE A 6 -10.10 -24.65 20.28
N GLU A 7 -9.27 -25.28 19.45
CA GLU A 7 -7.82 -25.28 19.65
C GLU A 7 -7.28 -23.85 19.50
N PRO A 8 -6.51 -23.33 20.48
CA PRO A 8 -5.92 -22.00 20.37
C PRO A 8 -5.07 -21.88 19.11
N PHE A 9 -5.23 -20.80 18.35
CA PHE A 9 -4.53 -20.57 17.08
C PHE A 9 -3.00 -20.76 17.17
N LYS A 10 -2.41 -20.40 18.32
CA LYS A 10 -0.98 -20.57 18.59
C LYS A 10 -0.55 -22.05 18.58
N VAL A 11 -1.38 -22.94 19.10
CA VAL A 11 -1.11 -24.39 19.12
C VAL A 11 -1.22 -24.95 17.70
N LYS A 12 -2.29 -24.59 16.97
CA LYS A 12 -2.52 -25.01 15.59
C LYS A 12 -1.43 -24.55 14.62
N LEU A 13 -0.92 -23.34 14.83
CA LEU A 13 0.12 -22.74 14.01
C LEU A 13 1.45 -23.51 14.10
N ASN A 14 1.74 -24.15 15.23
CA ASN A 14 2.91 -24.98 15.54
C ASN A 14 4.30 -24.41 15.17
N LYS A 15 4.39 -23.13 14.83
CA LYS A 15 5.62 -22.42 14.46
C LYS A 15 5.53 -20.93 14.77
N THR A 16 6.68 -20.27 14.85
CA THR A 16 6.73 -18.81 14.94
C THR A 16 6.50 -18.19 13.55
N LEU A 17 5.56 -17.24 13.46
CA LEU A 17 5.41 -16.42 12.25
C LEU A 17 6.49 -15.33 12.25
N THR A 18 7.29 -15.30 11.20
CA THR A 18 8.27 -14.24 10.97
C THR A 18 7.85 -13.39 9.78
N LYS A 19 8.06 -12.08 9.87
CA LYS A 19 7.79 -11.19 8.74
C LYS A 19 8.83 -11.41 7.65
N LYS A 20 8.39 -11.39 6.39
CA LYS A 20 9.31 -11.28 5.25
C LYS A 20 9.91 -9.87 5.19
N LYS A 21 11.02 -9.73 4.47
CA LYS A 21 11.58 -8.42 4.15
C LYS A 21 10.57 -7.64 3.28
N ILE A 22 10.52 -6.33 3.49
CA ILE A 22 9.74 -5.42 2.63
C ILE A 22 10.61 -5.12 1.42
N THR A 23 10.18 -5.55 0.24
CA THR A 23 10.92 -5.38 -1.02
C THR A 23 10.21 -4.49 -2.03
N VAL A 24 8.95 -4.13 -1.76
CA VAL A 24 8.10 -3.34 -2.64
C VAL A 24 7.59 -2.12 -1.88
N LEU A 25 7.71 -0.94 -2.48
CA LEU A 25 7.12 0.31 -2.02
C LEU A 25 6.06 0.76 -3.02
N GLN A 26 4.78 0.67 -2.65
CA GLN A 26 3.68 1.21 -3.45
C GLN A 26 3.39 2.64 -3.01
N ILE A 27 3.43 3.57 -3.94
CA ILE A 27 3.25 5.00 -3.70
C ILE A 27 1.96 5.43 -4.39
N ASN A 28 1.03 6.02 -3.63
CA ASN A 28 -0.16 6.66 -4.19
C ASN A 28 0.18 8.12 -4.50
N LEU A 29 0.18 8.46 -5.79
CA LEU A 29 0.53 9.80 -6.26
C LEU A 29 -0.55 10.85 -5.98
N GLY A 30 -1.77 10.43 -5.63
CA GLY A 30 -2.90 11.31 -5.39
C GLY A 30 -4.22 10.78 -5.96
N LYS A 31 -5.25 11.64 -5.89
CA LYS A 31 -6.62 11.33 -6.35
C LYS A 31 -6.99 12.01 -7.67
N ARG A 32 -6.12 12.86 -8.24
CA ARG A 32 -6.39 13.43 -9.57
C ARG A 32 -6.25 12.36 -10.64
N CYS A 33 -7.33 12.13 -11.38
CA CYS A 33 -7.38 11.13 -12.45
C CYS A 33 -8.09 11.71 -13.68
N ASN A 34 -7.73 11.27 -14.88
CA ASN A 34 -8.44 11.63 -16.12
C ASN A 34 -9.78 10.91 -16.30
N LEU A 35 -10.09 9.93 -15.44
CA LEU A 35 -11.34 9.17 -15.42
C LEU A 35 -12.00 9.25 -14.05
N ALA A 36 -13.32 9.04 -14.01
CA ALA A 36 -14.12 8.94 -12.78
C ALA A 36 -14.84 7.58 -12.76
N CYS A 37 -14.11 6.51 -12.46
CA CYS A 37 -14.66 5.14 -12.50
C CYS A 37 -15.59 4.89 -11.30
N THR A 38 -16.77 4.31 -11.54
CA THR A 38 -17.79 4.02 -10.51
C THR A 38 -17.34 3.01 -9.45
N HIS A 39 -16.32 2.21 -9.76
CA HIS A 39 -15.73 1.21 -8.87
C HIS A 39 -14.31 1.62 -8.40
N CYS A 40 -13.99 2.92 -8.45
CA CYS A 40 -12.69 3.40 -7.97
C CYS A 40 -12.67 3.41 -6.43
N HIS A 41 -11.95 2.47 -5.82
CA HIS A 41 -11.86 2.37 -4.35
C HIS A 41 -11.23 3.61 -3.67
N VAL A 42 -10.47 4.43 -4.41
CA VAL A 42 -9.89 5.70 -3.91
C VAL A 42 -10.67 6.94 -4.34
N GLU A 43 -11.75 6.77 -5.10
CA GLU A 43 -12.63 7.83 -5.61
C GLU A 43 -11.86 8.93 -6.38
N ALA A 44 -10.86 8.51 -7.14
CA ALA A 44 -10.09 9.41 -7.99
C ALA A 44 -10.96 9.94 -9.15
N SER A 45 -10.80 11.21 -9.49
CA SER A 45 -11.56 11.84 -10.59
C SER A 45 -10.89 13.09 -11.14
N PRO A 46 -11.35 13.63 -12.29
CA PRO A 46 -10.79 14.86 -12.85
C PRO A 46 -11.02 16.10 -11.99
N LYS A 47 -11.98 16.04 -11.06
CA LYS A 47 -12.32 17.14 -10.15
C LYS A 47 -11.48 17.15 -8.87
N ARG A 48 -10.67 16.11 -8.64
CA ARG A 48 -9.77 16.00 -7.49
C ARG A 48 -8.48 16.77 -7.74
N THR A 49 -7.91 17.32 -6.68
CA THR A 49 -6.68 18.11 -6.71
C THR A 49 -5.60 17.55 -5.80
N GLU A 50 -5.91 16.50 -5.03
CA GLU A 50 -4.96 15.87 -4.12
C GLU A 50 -3.88 15.16 -4.92
N GLU A 51 -2.64 15.59 -4.68
CA GLU A 51 -1.44 15.13 -5.35
C GLU A 51 -0.28 15.16 -4.34
N LEU A 52 0.73 14.32 -4.54
CA LEU A 52 1.97 14.43 -3.79
C LEU A 52 2.64 15.77 -4.05
N SER A 53 3.10 16.42 -2.97
CA SER A 53 3.88 17.64 -3.08
C SER A 53 5.36 17.31 -3.38
N PRO A 54 6.12 18.25 -3.97
CA PRO A 54 7.55 18.04 -4.25
C PRO A 54 8.37 17.64 -3.02
N GLU A 55 8.05 18.20 -1.85
CA GLU A 55 8.75 17.92 -0.59
C GLU A 55 8.54 16.47 -0.14
N ILE A 56 7.37 15.88 -0.43
CA ILE A 56 7.11 14.46 -0.15
C ILE A 56 7.85 13.57 -1.15
N CYS A 57 7.96 13.99 -2.41
CA CYS A 57 8.75 13.26 -3.41
C CYS A 57 10.22 13.15 -2.99
N GLU A 58 10.81 14.23 -2.45
CA GLU A 58 12.18 14.21 -1.92
C GLU A 58 12.31 13.24 -0.74
N GLN A 59 11.38 13.28 0.22
CA GLN A 59 11.35 12.35 1.35
C GLN A 59 11.21 10.88 0.90
N LEU A 60 10.45 10.62 -0.16
CA LEU A 60 10.32 9.28 -0.74
C LEU A 60 11.64 8.80 -1.36
N ILE A 61 12.37 9.69 -2.05
CA ILE A 61 13.69 9.37 -2.61
C ILE A 61 14.68 9.06 -1.48
N GLU A 62 14.71 9.86 -0.42
CA GLU A 62 15.53 9.60 0.77
C GLU A 62 15.18 8.25 1.41
N LEU A 63 13.89 7.94 1.54
CA LEU A 63 13.40 6.67 2.07
C LEU A 63 13.89 5.48 1.23
N ILE A 64 13.75 5.56 -0.09
CA ILE A 64 14.20 4.50 -1.01
C ILE A 64 15.70 4.28 -0.88
N ASN A 65 16.49 5.36 -0.84
CA ASN A 65 17.95 5.29 -0.69
C ASN A 65 18.36 4.72 0.67
N LYS A 66 17.58 4.96 1.73
CA LYS A 66 17.83 4.43 3.07
C LYS A 66 17.59 2.91 3.17
N PHE A 67 16.77 2.35 2.29
CA PHE A 67 16.35 0.95 2.36
C PHE A 67 16.66 0.19 1.07
N PRO A 68 17.92 -0.29 0.88
CA PRO A 68 18.35 -0.97 -0.34
C PRO A 68 17.64 -2.32 -0.59
N GLN A 69 16.90 -2.85 0.40
CA GLN A 69 16.05 -4.02 0.22
C GLN A 69 14.80 -3.74 -0.62
N ILE A 70 14.39 -2.48 -0.77
CA ILE A 70 13.28 -2.07 -1.64
C ILE A 70 13.81 -2.11 -3.08
N GLN A 71 13.36 -3.11 -3.84
CA GLN A 71 13.79 -3.36 -5.21
C GLN A 71 12.74 -2.96 -6.24
N THR A 72 11.50 -2.72 -5.80
CA THR A 72 10.39 -2.34 -6.66
C THR A 72 9.67 -1.14 -6.07
N VAL A 73 9.51 -0.11 -6.88
CA VAL A 73 8.65 1.04 -6.57
C VAL A 73 7.46 0.97 -7.52
N ASP A 74 6.27 0.81 -6.96
CA ASP A 74 5.01 0.75 -7.70
C ASP A 74 4.28 2.09 -7.57
N LEU A 75 4.12 2.80 -8.68
CA LEU A 75 3.47 4.11 -8.73
C LEU A 75 1.99 3.94 -9.09
N THR A 76 1.12 4.32 -8.15
CA THR A 76 -0.32 4.10 -8.20
C THR A 76 -1.09 5.39 -7.90
N GLY A 77 -2.41 5.31 -7.78
CA GLY A 77 -3.30 6.46 -7.55
C GLY A 77 -4.08 6.80 -8.80
N GLY A 78 -4.33 8.09 -9.04
CA GLY A 78 -4.99 8.54 -10.26
C GLY A 78 -4.07 8.54 -11.48
N ALA A 79 -4.64 8.32 -12.66
CA ALA A 79 -3.93 8.38 -13.92
C ALA A 79 -3.99 9.80 -14.51
N ARG A 80 -2.85 10.37 -14.88
CA ARG A 80 -2.83 11.61 -15.68
C ARG A 80 -2.81 11.27 -17.16
N LYS A 81 -3.47 12.11 -17.96
CA LYS A 81 -3.31 12.13 -19.42
C LYS A 81 -2.35 13.23 -19.78
#